data_AF-A0A6L8V2H1-F1
#
_entry.id   AF-A0A6L8V2H1-F1
#
_cell.length_a   1.000
_cell.length_b   1.000
_cell.length_c   1.000
_cell.angle_alpha   90.00
_cell.angle_beta   90.00
_cell.angle_gamma   90.00
#
_symmetry.space_group_name_H-M   'P 1'
#
loop_
_entity.id
_entity.type
_entity.pdbx_description
1 polymer ?
#
loop_
_entity_poly.entity_id
_entity_poly.type
_entity_poly.pdbx_seq_one_letter_code
_entity_poly.pdbx_strand_id
1 'polypeptide(L)' 'MSLQQKAYAWIGSPVGVSLMDGTGTSGILCSVQGGSIYLIEYLYHTQFATKHYAFNQIRDIYPFPQCPQPQVLYQAKPIY' A
#
# COMPACT_ATOMS: atom_id res chain seq x y z
N MET A 1 -11.25 -5.76 -14.03
CA MET A 1 -9.80 -5.43 -14.08
C MET A 1 -9.03 -6.60 -13.53
N SER A 2 -7.94 -7.03 -14.18
CA SER A 2 -7.06 -8.05 -13.61
C SER A 2 -6.29 -7.49 -12.42
N LEU A 3 -5.82 -8.38 -11.53
CA LEU A 3 -5.00 -7.99 -10.38
C LEU A 3 -3.72 -7.25 -10.81
N GLN A 4 -3.10 -7.71 -11.89
CA GLN A 4 -1.92 -7.06 -12.45
C GLN A 4 -2.23 -5.65 -12.98
N GLN A 5 -3.37 -5.45 -13.64
CA GLN A 5 -3.82 -4.11 -14.04
C GLN A 5 -4.06 -3.21 -12.82
N LYS A 6 -4.64 -3.74 -11.72
CA LYS A 6 -4.79 -2.99 -10.47
C LYS A 6 -3.44 -2.55 -9.92
N ALA A 7 -2.47 -3.45 -9.88
CA ALA A 7 -1.12 -3.13 -9.43
C ALA A 7 -0.49 -2.00 -10.26
N TYR A 8 -0.53 -2.09 -11.59
CA TYR A 8 0.03 -1.03 -12.45
C TYR A 8 -0.67 0.33 -12.26
N ALA A 9 -1.99 0.35 -12.03
CA ALA A 9 -2.75 1.57 -11.84
C ALA A 9 -2.39 2.33 -10.55
N TRP A 10 -1.83 1.65 -9.56
CA TRP A 10 -1.55 2.22 -8.23
C TRP A 10 -0.06 2.33 -7.90
N ILE A 11 0.83 2.23 -8.89
CA ILE A 11 2.26 2.51 -8.69
C ILE A 11 2.44 3.95 -8.19
N GLY A 12 3.27 4.10 -7.16
CA GLY A 12 3.52 5.36 -6.45
C GLY A 12 2.49 5.70 -5.38
N SER A 13 1.43 4.91 -5.20
CA SER A 13 0.32 5.21 -4.28
C SER A 13 0.32 4.31 -3.04
N PRO A 14 -0.23 4.79 -1.91
CA PRO A 14 -0.51 3.95 -0.75
C PRO A 14 -1.64 2.96 -1.08
N VAL A 15 -1.38 1.68 -0.84
CA VAL A 15 -2.34 0.60 -1.08
C VAL A 15 -2.41 -0.36 0.10
N GLY A 16 -3.59 -0.93 0.29
CA GLY A 16 -3.79 -2.15 1.07
C GLY A 16 -3.71 -3.36 0.15
N VAL A 17 -3.05 -4.42 0.60
CA VAL A 17 -2.91 -5.69 -0.11
C VAL A 17 -3.56 -6.78 0.73
N SER A 18 -4.58 -7.42 0.18
CA SER A 18 -5.21 -8.60 0.79
C SER A 18 -4.50 -9.84 0.29
N LEU A 19 -4.05 -10.70 1.21
CA LEU A 19 -3.32 -11.91 0.90
C LEU A 19 -4.26 -13.13 0.88
N MET A 20 -3.83 -14.18 0.18
CA MET A 20 -4.64 -15.41 0.03
C MET A 20 -4.86 -16.14 1.35
N ASP A 21 -3.92 -16.01 2.30
CA ASP A 21 -3.97 -16.61 3.63
C ASP A 21 -4.92 -15.92 4.61
N GLY A 22 -5.63 -14.87 4.17
CA GLY A 22 -6.58 -14.11 4.98
C GLY A 22 -5.95 -12.95 5.74
N THR A 23 -4.63 -12.79 5.69
CA THR A 23 -3.94 -11.61 6.23
C THR A 23 -3.93 -10.45 5.23
N GLY A 24 -3.41 -9.32 5.66
CA GLY A 24 -3.20 -8.17 4.80
C GLY A 24 -1.99 -7.37 5.22
N THR A 25 -1.45 -6.61 4.28
CA THR A 25 -0.39 -5.64 4.51
C THR A 25 -0.73 -4.30 3.84
N SER A 26 0.04 -3.26 4.13
CA SER A 26 -0.14 -1.93 3.58
C SER A 26 1.19 -1.23 3.38
N GLY A 27 1.29 -0.41 2.34
CA GLY A 27 2.49 0.35 2.03
C GLY A 27 2.37 1.13 0.73
N ILE A 28 3.47 1.74 0.29
CA ILE A 28 3.54 2.39 -1.02
C ILE A 28 3.90 1.34 -2.06
N LEU A 29 3.07 1.17 -3.08
CA LEU A 29 3.35 0.27 -4.20
C LEU A 29 4.39 0.90 -5.13
N CYS A 30 5.63 0.43 -5.12
CA CYS A 30 6.73 1.08 -5.85
C CYS A 30 6.94 0.50 -7.25
N SER A 31 6.72 -0.79 -7.45
CA SER A 31 6.90 -1.41 -8.76
C SER A 31 6.18 -2.76 -8.89
N VAL A 32 6.08 -3.22 -10.14
CA VAL A 32 5.63 -4.56 -10.51
C VAL A 32 6.71 -5.18 -11.39
N GLN A 33 7.34 -6.27 -10.95
CA GLN A 33 8.41 -6.94 -11.69
C GLN A 33 8.45 -8.43 -11.34
N GLY A 34 8.79 -9.28 -12.32
CA GLY A 34 9.02 -10.71 -12.07
C GLY A 34 7.81 -11.46 -11.50
N GLY A 35 6.59 -11.03 -11.80
CA GLY A 35 5.37 -11.65 -11.26
C GLY A 35 5.07 -11.26 -9.81
N SER A 36 5.74 -10.24 -9.28
CA SER A 36 5.56 -9.73 -7.93
C SER A 36 5.29 -8.22 -7.92
N ILE A 37 4.65 -7.76 -6.84
CA ILE A 37 4.61 -6.35 -6.48
C ILE A 37 5.65 -6.06 -5.41
N TYR A 38 6.17 -4.83 -5.37
CA TYR A 38 7.12 -4.37 -4.36
C TYR A 38 6.51 -3.22 -3.57
N LEU A 39 6.36 -3.40 -2.25
CA LEU A 39 5.82 -2.40 -1.33
C LEU A 39 6.90 -1.88 -0.40
N ILE A 40 6.95 -0.57 -0.21
CA ILE A 40 7.62 0.04 0.94
C ILE A 40 6.65 -0.03 2.12
N GLU A 41 7.03 -0.77 3.15
CA GLU A 41 6.27 -0.93 4.38
C GLU A 41 7.01 -0.30 5.57
N TYR A 42 6.24 0.23 6.52
CA TYR A 42 6.79 0.64 7.80
C TYR A 42 7.29 -0.59 8.57
N LEU A 43 8.49 -0.49 9.15
CA LEU A 43 9.07 -1.55 9.97
C LEU A 43 9.10 -1.15 11.45
N TYR A 44 9.90 -0.13 11.78
CA TYR A 44 10.08 0.35 13.14
C TYR A 44 10.76 1.73 13.16
N HIS A 45 10.32 2.62 14.05
CA HIS A 45 10.88 3.96 14.26
C HIS A 45 10.86 4.81 12.98
N THR A 46 12.01 5.12 12.39
CA THR A 46 12.14 5.85 11.12
C THR A 46 12.51 4.92 9.96
N GLN A 47 12.41 3.60 10.16
CA GLN A 47 12.85 2.59 9.20
C GLN A 47 11.67 2.03 8.41
N PHE A 48 11.93 1.89 7.12
CA PHE A 48 11.04 1.29 6.14
C PHE A 48 11.78 0.18 5.40
N ALA A 49 11.05 -0.84 4.96
CA ALA A 49 11.61 -1.95 4.21
C ALA A 49 10.81 -2.17 2.93
N THR A 50 11.52 -2.47 1.83
CA THR A 50 10.89 -2.95 0.61
C THR A 50 10.62 -4.44 0.75
N LYS A 51 9.35 -4.82 0.77
CA LYS A 51 8.93 -6.23 0.69
C LYS A 51 8.35 -6.51 -0.68
N HIS A 52 8.33 -7.79 -1.06
CA HIS A 52 7.74 -8.23 -2.32
C HIS A 52 6.75 -9.35 -2.09
N TYR A 53 5.69 -9.37 -2.91
CA TYR A 53 4.62 -10.35 -2.84
C TYR A 53 4.31 -10.82 -4.25
N ALA A 54 4.37 -12.13 -4.46
CA ALA A 54 4.04 -12.73 -5.75
C ALA A 54 2.53 -12.63 -6.00
N PHE A 55 2.10 -12.47 -7.26
CA PHE A 55 0.67 -12.35 -7.59
C PHE A 55 -0.18 -13.54 -7.13
N ASN A 56 0.40 -14.74 -7.02
CA ASN A 56 -0.30 -15.92 -6.50
C ASN A 56 -0.55 -15.87 -4.99
N GLN A 57 0.13 -15.01 -4.25
CA GLN A 57 -0.09 -14.76 -2.81
C GLN A 57 -1.14 -13.68 -2.57
N ILE A 58 -1.52 -12.92 -3.61
CA ILE A 58 -2.34 -11.73 -3.47
C ILE A 58 -3.76 -12.03 -3.93
N ARG A 59 -4.71 -11.80 -3.03
CA ARG A 59 -6.14 -11.88 -3.30
C ARG A 59 -6.64 -10.62 -4.00
N ASP A 60 -6.29 -9.44 -3.49
CA ASP A 60 -6.66 -8.17 -4.11
C ASP A 60 -5.78 -6.98 -3.65
N ILE A 61 -5.85 -5.87 -4.38
CA ILE A 61 -5.15 -4.60 -4.10
C ILE A 61 -6.18 -3.46 -4.08
N TYR A 62 -6.14 -2.63 -3.03
CA TYR A 62 -7.06 -1.51 -2.83
C TYR A 62 -6.28 -0.20 -2.62
N PRO A 63 -6.67 0.91 -3.27
CA PRO A 63 -6.14 2.22 -2.92
C PRO A 63 -6.54 2.58 -1.48
N PHE A 64 -5.64 3.26 -0.75
CA PHE A 64 -6.00 3.77 0.57
C PHE A 64 -7.17 4.76 0.45
N PRO A 65 -8.23 4.61 1.26
CA PRO A 65 -9.31 5.58 1.27
C PRO A 65 -8.79 6.92 1.82
N GLN A 66 -9.44 8.01 1.40
CA GLN A 66 -9.21 9.29 2.06
C GLN A 66 -9.65 9.18 3.53
N CYS A 67 -8.87 9.77 4.43
CA CYS A 67 -9.31 9.92 5.81
C CYS A 67 -10.63 10.71 5.79
N PRO A 68 -11.66 10.27 6.53
CA PRO A 68 -12.83 11.10 6.78
C PRO A 68 -12.32 12.43 7.32
N GLN A 69 -12.61 13.53 6.61
CA GLN A 69 -12.19 14.85 7.08
C GLN A 69 -12.88 15.09 8.43
N PRO A 70 -12.14 15.25 9.54
CA PRO A 70 -12.76 15.71 10.76
C PRO A 70 -13.33 17.10 10.48
N GLN A 71 -14.61 17.32 10.73
CA GLN A 71 -15.32 18.58 10.46
C GLN A 71 -14.87 19.76 11.35
N VAL A 72 -13.62 19.81 11.83
CA VAL A 72 -13.17 20.83 12.78
C VAL A 72 -11.81 21.38 12.40
N LEU A 73 -11.82 22.69 12.12
CA LEU A 73 -10.73 23.63 11.83
C LEU A 73 -9.31 23.10 12.06
N TYR A 74 -8.58 22.94 10.95
CA TYR A 74 -7.13 22.73 10.91
C TYR A 74 -6.40 23.70 11.86
N GLN A 75 -5.91 23.19 13.00
CA GLN A 75 -4.69 23.73 13.60
C GLN A 75 -3.52 23.01 12.94
N ALA A 76 -2.70 23.77 12.21
CA ALA A 76 -1.50 23.26 11.56
C ALA A 76 -0.62 22.54 12.58
N LYS A 77 -0.36 21.25 12.34
CA LYS A 77 0.57 20.46 13.15
C LYS A 77 1.99 20.89 12.76
N PRO A 78 2.84 21.36 13.70
CA PRO A 78 4.22 21.66 13.37
C PRO A 78 4.93 20.37 12.98
N ILE A 79 5.65 20.42 11.87
CA ILE A 79 6.60 19.40 11.47
C ILE A 79 7.86 19.65 12.30
N TYR A 80 8.15 18.75 13.24
CA TYR A 80 9.47 18.62 13.86
C TYR A 80 10.20 17.45 13.19
#